data_AF-A0A293MVN8-F1
#
_entry.id   AF-A0A293MVN8-F1
#
_cell.length_a   1.000
_cell.length_b   1.000
_cell.length_c   1.000
_cell.angle_alpha   90.00
_cell.angle_beta   90.00
_cell.angle_gamma   90.00
#
_symmetry.space_group_name_H-M   'P 1'
#
loop_
_entity.id
_entity.type
_entity.pdbx_description
1 polymer ?
#
loop_
_entity_poly.entity_id
_entity_poly.type
_entity_poly.pdbx_seq_one_letter_code
_entity_poly.pdbx_strand_id
1 'polypeptide(L)' 'MDEERRVSSEEMDKKRQTQTAYHYLCHLEEARLWLSSCIEEDLPCATDLEESLRNGVYLARLSNFFSPQDAPLKKIYDI' A
#
# COMPACT_ATOMS: atom_id res chain seq x y z
N MET A 1 -3.34 14.22 39.30
CA MET A 1 -1.99 14.61 38.85
C MET A 1 -1.36 13.33 38.35
N ASP A 2 -1.50 13.04 37.06
CA ASP A 2 -0.80 11.93 36.44
C ASP A 2 0.66 12.32 36.35
N GLU A 3 1.45 11.72 37.22
CA GLU A 3 2.89 11.88 37.28
C GLU A 3 3.47 11.56 35.91
N GLU A 4 4.27 12.48 35.35
CA GLU A 4 5.02 12.29 34.12
C GLU A 4 6.01 11.12 34.32
N ARG A 5 5.49 9.89 34.21
CA ARG A 5 6.28 8.67 34.26
C ARG A 5 7.26 8.76 33.10
N ARG A 6 8.54 8.93 33.43
CA ARG A 6 9.62 8.91 32.44
C ARG A 6 9.52 7.63 31.64
N VAL A 7 9.20 7.78 30.36
CA VAL A 7 9.08 6.68 29.42
C VAL A 7 10.44 5.99 29.32
N SER A 8 10.48 4.67 29.48
CA SER A 8 11.73 3.90 29.36
C SER A 8 12.28 4.00 27.94
N SER A 9 13.58 3.84 27.75
CA SER A 9 14.19 3.76 26.40
C SER A 9 13.53 2.68 25.54
N GLU A 10 13.22 1.53 26.15
CA GLU A 10 12.50 0.43 25.48
C GLU A 10 11.07 0.82 25.06
N GLU A 11 10.38 1.62 25.88
CA GLU A 11 9.03 2.10 25.58
C GLU A 11 9.05 3.16 24.47
N MET A 12 10.07 4.03 24.46
CA MET A 12 10.29 4.99 23.36
C MET A 12 10.58 4.27 22.04
N ASP A 13 11.40 3.22 22.06
CA ASP A 13 11.69 2.40 20.88
C ASP A 13 10.44 1.68 20.35
N LYS A 14 9.64 1.08 21.25
CA LYS A 14 8.36 0.46 20.87
C LYS A 14 7.42 1.47 20.23
N LYS A 15 7.27 2.66 20.83
CA LYS A 15 6.41 3.73 20.29
C LYS A 15 6.87 4.14 18.89
N ARG A 16 8.17 4.28 18.65
CA ARG A 16 8.73 4.57 17.32
C ARG A 16 8.37 3.48 16.32
N GLN A 17 8.56 2.21 16.67
CA GLN A 17 8.22 1.08 15.79
C GLN A 17 6.73 1.06 15.43
N THR A 18 5.85 1.28 16.41
CA THR A 18 4.40 1.37 16.19
C THR A 18 4.05 2.52 15.26
N GLN A 19 4.65 3.70 15.43
CA GLN A 19 4.43 4.84 14.54
C GLN A 19 4.87 4.55 13.10
N THR A 20 6.02 3.90 12.93
CA THR A 20 6.51 3.49 11.60
C THR A 20 5.52 2.52 10.93
N ALA A 21 5.06 1.49 11.64
CA ALA A 21 4.09 0.54 11.11
C ALA A 21 2.76 1.21 10.75
N TYR A 22 2.30 2.17 11.57
CA TYR A 22 1.09 2.93 11.30
C TYR A 22 1.21 3.76 10.02
N HIS A 23 2.28 4.57 9.87
CA HIS A 23 2.47 5.37 8.66
C HIS A 23 2.57 4.51 7.40
N TYR A 24 3.24 3.36 7.51
CA TYR A 24 3.34 2.42 6.42
C TYR A 24 1.95 1.90 5.97
N LEU A 25 1.09 1.51 6.91
CA LEU A 25 -0.29 1.09 6.61
C LEU A 25 -1.13 2.24 6.01
N CYS A 26 -0.97 3.47 6.49
CA CYS A 26 -1.63 4.63 5.90
C CYS A 26 -1.23 4.83 4.43
N HIS A 27 0.07 4.78 4.13
CA HIS A 27 0.55 4.92 2.76
C HIS A 27 0.12 3.77 1.85
N LEU A 28 0.03 2.54 2.39
CA LEU A 28 -0.55 1.41 1.64
C LEU A 28 -2.02 1.68 1.28
N GLU A 29 -2.82 2.16 2.23
CA GLU A 29 -4.22 2.48 1.97
C GLU A 29 -4.38 3.65 0.98
N GLU A 30 -3.55 4.68 1.09
CA GLU A 30 -3.49 5.79 0.11
C GLU A 30 -3.18 5.28 -1.30
N ALA A 31 -2.14 4.43 -1.43
CA ALA A 31 -1.76 3.82 -2.70
C ALA A 31 -2.87 2.92 -3.25
N ARG A 32 -3.55 2.16 -2.39
CA ARG A 32 -4.68 1.31 -2.75
C ARG A 32 -5.81 2.13 -3.37
N LEU A 33 -6.26 3.17 -2.66
CA LEU A 33 -7.37 4.03 -3.09
C LEU A 33 -7.05 4.75 -4.40
N TRP A 34 -5.82 5.25 -4.54
CA TRP A 34 -5.36 5.87 -5.77
C TRP A 34 -5.36 4.88 -6.93
N LEU A 35 -4.76 3.70 -6.74
CA LEU A 35 -4.68 2.67 -7.76
C LEU A 35 -6.07 2.18 -8.19
N SER A 36 -6.96 1.88 -7.24
CA SER A 36 -8.36 1.53 -7.51
C SER A 36 -9.10 2.60 -8.31
N SER A 37 -8.86 3.87 -8.00
CA SER A 37 -9.46 4.98 -8.74
C SER A 37 -8.92 5.10 -10.16
N CYS A 38 -7.64 4.78 -10.39
CA CYS A 38 -7.02 4.83 -11.72
C CYS A 38 -7.46 3.69 -12.63
N ILE A 39 -7.58 2.46 -12.11
CA ILE A 39 -7.94 1.29 -12.92
C ILE A 39 -9.44 0.99 -12.92
N GLU A 40 -10.23 1.75 -12.15
CA GLU A 40 -11.68 1.57 -11.97
C GLU A 40 -12.08 0.16 -11.48
N GLU A 41 -11.21 -0.47 -10.68
CA GLU A 41 -11.41 -1.79 -10.08
C GLU A 41 -11.14 -1.76 -8.57
N ASP A 42 -11.91 -2.54 -7.81
CA ASP A 42 -11.67 -2.70 -6.38
C ASP A 42 -10.44 -3.57 -6.13
N LEU A 43 -9.46 -3.00 -5.41
CA LEU A 43 -8.29 -3.72 -4.94
C LEU A 43 -8.55 -4.38 -3.57
N PRO A 44 -7.89 -5.51 -3.28
CA PRO A 44 -7.94 -6.15 -1.97
C PRO A 44 -7.42 -5.20 -0.87
N CYS A 45 -7.74 -5.50 0.39
CA CYS A 45 -7.45 -4.59 1.50
C CYS A 45 -5.94 -4.26 1.63
N ALA A 46 -5.61 -3.15 2.29
CA ALA A 46 -4.22 -2.71 2.43
C ALA A 46 -3.25 -3.77 3.01
N THR A 47 -3.73 -4.70 3.85
CA THR A 47 -2.86 -5.76 4.40
C THR A 47 -2.49 -6.83 3.38
N ASP A 48 -3.31 -7.04 2.35
CA ASP A 48 -3.08 -8.01 1.27
C ASP A 48 -2.61 -7.32 -0.03
N LEU A 49 -2.55 -5.98 -0.04
CA LEU A 49 -2.20 -5.19 -1.20
C LEU A 49 -0.81 -5.58 -1.74
N GLU A 50 0.19 -5.67 -0.88
CA GLU A 50 1.54 -6.04 -1.30
C GLU A 50 1.58 -7.39 -2.02
N GLU A 51 0.85 -8.38 -1.50
CA GLU A 51 0.74 -9.71 -2.11
C GLU A 51 0.05 -9.61 -3.48
N SER A 52 -1.06 -8.89 -3.55
CA SER A 52 -1.82 -8.71 -4.80
C SER A 52 -1.03 -8.00 -5.90
N LEU A 53 -0.08 -7.14 -5.54
CA LEU A 53 0.78 -6.44 -6.49
C LEU A 53 1.95 -7.31 -6.99
N ARG A 54 2.27 -8.44 -6.34
CA ARG A 54 3.44 -9.27 -6.70
C ARG A 54 3.36 -9.89 -8.09
N ASN A 55 2.16 -10.22 -8.59
CA ASN A 55 2.00 -10.75 -9.95
C ASN A 55 2.14 -9.65 -11.03
N GLY A 56 2.15 -8.37 -10.65
CA GLY A 56 2.31 -7.24 -11.57
C GLY A 56 1.09 -6.94 -12.45
N VAL A 57 -0.02 -7.69 -12.33
CA VAL A 57 -1.22 -7.51 -13.18
C VAL A 57 -1.84 -6.13 -12.95
N TYR A 58 -2.00 -5.71 -11.69
CA TYR A 58 -2.53 -4.39 -11.35
C TYR A 58 -1.61 -3.26 -11.81
N LEU A 59 -0.29 -3.45 -11.71
CA LEU A 59 0.69 -2.46 -12.19
C LEU A 59 0.66 -2.34 -13.72
N ALA A 60 0.47 -3.44 -14.43
CA ALA A 60 0.33 -3.44 -15.89
C ALA A 60 -0.98 -2.76 -16.32
N ARG A 61 -2.08 -2.95 -15.58
CA ARG A 61 -3.35 -2.24 -15.79
C ARG A 61 -3.20 -0.74 -15.55
N LEU A 62 -2.50 -0.34 -14.50
CA LEU A 62 -2.14 1.06 -14.28
C LEU A 62 -1.29 1.62 -15.43
N SER A 63 -0.33 0.84 -15.94
CA SER A 63 0.44 1.25 -17.12
C SER A 63 -0.44 1.41 -18.35
N ASN A 64 -1.46 0.58 -18.54
CA ASN A 64 -2.43 0.75 -19.61
C ASN A 64 -3.23 2.05 -19.47
N PHE A 65 -3.59 2.42 -18.23
CA PHE A 65 -4.34 3.65 -17.95
C PHE A 65 -3.60 4.92 -18.42
N PHE A 66 -2.29 5.06 -18.18
CA PHE A 66 -1.54 6.25 -18.59
C PHE A 66 -0.76 6.09 -19.92
N SER A 67 -0.44 4.87 -20.34
CA SER A 67 0.18 4.57 -21.64
C SER A 67 -0.40 3.29 -22.28
N PRO A 68 -1.58 3.37 -22.92
CA PRO A 68 -2.28 2.21 -23.47
C PRO A 68 -1.54 1.56 -24.65
N GLN A 69 -0.64 2.29 -25.32
CA GLN A 69 0.15 1.77 -26.45
C GLN A 69 1.31 0.88 -25.99
N ASP A 70 1.94 1.23 -24.87
CA ASP A 70 3.10 0.50 -24.34
C ASP A 70 2.68 -0.74 -23.53
N ALA A 71 1.52 -0.69 -22.87
CA ALA A 71 0.98 -1.80 -22.08
C ALA A 71 -0.45 -2.18 -22.51
N PRO A 72 -0.67 -2.83 -23.66
CA PRO A 72 -2.01 -3.25 -24.08
C PRO A 72 -2.59 -4.33 -23.16
N LEU A 73 -3.87 -4.20 -22.76
CA LEU A 73 -4.54 -5.17 -21.88
C LEU A 73 -4.44 -6.63 -22.34
N LYS A 74 -4.45 -6.87 -23.66
CA LYS A 74 -4.33 -8.21 -24.27
C LYS A 74 -2.99 -8.90 -24.04
N LYS A 75 -1.98 -8.16 -23.59
CA LYS A 75 -0.62 -8.66 -23.30
C LYS A 75 -0.36 -8.76 -21.79
N ILE A 76 -1.37 -8.51 -20.97
CA ILE A 76 -1.29 -8.69 -19.52
C ILE A 76 -1.71 -10.13 -19.22
N TYR A 77 -0.86 -10.87 -18.53
CA TYR A 77 -1.08 -12.26 -18.19
C TYR A 77 -1.04 -12.42 -16.66
N ASP A 78 -1.98 -13.21 -16.14
CA ASP A 78 -1.90 -13.77 -14.80
C ASP A 78 -1.37 -15.21 -14.96
N ILE A 79 -0.46 -15.65 -14.08
CA ILE A 79 0.24 -16.95 -14.19
C ILE A 79 -0.72 -18.13 -13.99
#